data_AF-A0A538B7L7-F1
#
_entry.id   AF-A0A538B7L7-F1
#
_cell.length_a   1.000
_cell.length_b   1.000
_cell.length_c   1.000
_cell.angle_alpha   90.00
_cell.angle_beta   90.00
_cell.angle_gamma   90.00
#
_symmetry.space_group_name_H-M   'P 1'
#
loop_
_entity.id
_entity.type
_entity.pdbx_description
1 polymer ?
#
loop_
_entity_poly.entity_id
_entity_poly.type
_entity_poly.pdbx_seq_one_letter_code
_entity_poly.pdbx_strand_id
1 'polypeptide(L)'
;MSTSFAVTWDYRCPFARNASEHILTALEAGADWDVTWVPFSLNQAHVEEGDSDVWDDPSKAPGLLAMQAGVAVRDRWPEVFPAVQRALFAARHDEGLDIR
;
A
#
# COMPACT_ATOMS: atom_id res chain seq x y z
N MET A 1 -17.25 -17.97 9.59
CA MET A 1 -15.81 -17.97 9.96
C MET A 1 -15.18 -17.08 8.92
N SER A 2 -14.60 -15.97 9.33
CA SER A 2 -13.97 -15.03 8.40
C SER A 2 -12.78 -15.69 7.72
N THR A 3 -12.53 -15.30 6.46
CA THR A 3 -11.31 -15.70 5.74
C THR A 3 -10.22 -14.68 6.02
N SER A 4 -9.16 -15.08 6.75
CA SER A 4 -8.05 -14.17 7.08
C SER A 4 -6.89 -14.30 6.11
N PHE A 5 -6.34 -13.18 5.65
CA PHE A 5 -5.13 -13.15 4.82
C PHE A 5 -4.40 -11.80 4.89
N ALA A 6 -3.13 -11.80 4.51
CA ALA A 6 -2.31 -10.60 4.43
C ALA A 6 -2.08 -10.16 2.98
N VAL A 7 -2.00 -8.86 2.75
CA VAL A 7 -1.81 -8.24 1.44
C VAL A 7 -0.67 -7.25 1.54
N THR A 8 0.38 -7.47 0.76
CA THR A 8 1.44 -6.47 0.62
C THR A 8 1.04 -5.38 -0.35
N TRP A 9 1.43 -4.12 -0.09
CA TRP A 9 1.15 -3.03 -1.01
C TRP A 9 2.30 -2.03 -1.13
N ASP A 10 2.49 -1.53 -2.36
CA ASP A 10 3.25 -0.34 -2.73
C ASP A 10 2.40 0.43 -3.74
N TYR A 11 2.15 1.73 -3.53
CA TYR A 11 1.31 2.55 -4.42
C TYR A 11 1.87 2.72 -5.83
N ARG A 12 3.11 2.33 -6.09
CA ARG A 12 3.73 2.35 -7.42
C ARG A 12 3.48 1.06 -8.21
N CYS A 13 2.96 0.01 -7.57
CA CYS A 13 2.73 -1.29 -8.19
C CYS A 13 1.33 -1.37 -8.83
N PRO A 14 1.20 -1.50 -10.17
CA PRO A 14 -0.11 -1.59 -10.82
C PRO A 14 -0.88 -2.88 -10.47
N PHE A 15 -0.17 -3.95 -10.11
CA PHE A 15 -0.80 -5.19 -9.67
C PHE A 15 -1.37 -5.05 -8.25
N ALA A 16 -0.68 -4.33 -7.36
CA ALA A 16 -1.19 -4.01 -6.03
C ALA A 16 -2.42 -3.11 -6.12
N ARG A 17 -2.47 -2.16 -7.07
CA ARG A 17 -3.68 -1.38 -7.39
C ARG A 17 -4.86 -2.28 -7.71
N ASN A 18 -4.68 -3.21 -8.66
CA ASN A 18 -5.75 -4.11 -9.08
C ASN A 18 -6.25 -5.00 -7.94
N ALA A 19 -5.34 -5.62 -7.17
CA ALA A 19 -5.71 -6.46 -6.05
C ALA A 19 -6.42 -5.65 -4.95
N SER A 20 -5.91 -4.47 -4.61
CA SER A 20 -6.48 -3.61 -3.57
C SER A 20 -7.90 -3.17 -3.91
N GLU A 21 -8.15 -2.76 -5.16
CA GLU A 21 -9.51 -2.37 -5.59
C GLU A 21 -10.52 -3.50 -5.46
N HIS A 22 -10.16 -4.73 -5.85
CA HIS A 22 -11.05 -5.89 -5.71
C HIS A 22 -11.34 -6.19 -4.24
N ILE A 23 -10.31 -6.17 -3.39
CA ILE A 23 -10.45 -6.46 -1.97
C ILE A 23 -11.32 -5.41 -1.29
N LEU A 24 -11.05 -4.13 -1.51
CA LEU A 24 -11.82 -3.05 -0.91
C LEU A 24 -13.27 -3.04 -1.39
N THR A 25 -13.51 -3.35 -2.67
CA THR A 25 -14.87 -3.49 -3.23
C THR A 25 -15.64 -4.63 -2.56
N ALA A 26 -14.99 -5.78 -2.35
CA ALA A 26 -15.62 -6.92 -1.69
C ALA A 26 -15.90 -6.64 -0.20
N LEU A 27 -14.96 -5.98 0.51
CA LEU A 27 -15.16 -5.56 1.90
C LEU A 27 -16.34 -4.58 2.03
N GLU A 28 -16.44 -3.60 1.12
CA GLU A 28 -17.56 -2.66 1.06
C GLU A 28 -18.90 -3.35 0.76
N ALA A 29 -18.88 -4.42 -0.03
CA ALA A 29 -20.05 -5.26 -0.28
C ALA A 29 -20.38 -6.25 0.85
N GLY A 30 -19.63 -6.25 1.96
CA GLY A 30 -19.89 -7.06 3.14
C GLY A 30 -19.23 -8.45 3.13
N ALA A 31 -18.14 -8.65 2.39
CA ALA A 31 -17.37 -9.90 2.46
C ALA A 31 -16.86 -10.16 3.90
N ASP A 32 -16.99 -11.41 4.37
CA ASP A 32 -16.51 -11.87 5.68
C ASP A 32 -14.99 -12.15 5.63
N TRP A 33 -14.20 -11.10 5.33
CA TRP A 33 -12.74 -11.16 5.21
C TRP A 33 -12.06 -10.34 6.28
N ASP A 34 -10.97 -10.89 6.81
CA ASP A 34 -10.09 -10.23 7.77
C ASP A 34 -8.74 -9.99 7.09
N VAL A 35 -8.55 -8.75 6.61
CA VAL A 35 -7.43 -8.39 5.74
C VAL A 35 -6.37 -7.63 6.53
N THR A 36 -5.17 -8.19 6.60
CA THR A 36 -4.00 -7.49 7.13
C THR A 36 -3.23 -6.82 5.99
N TRP A 37 -3.23 -5.49 5.97
CA TRP A 37 -2.42 -4.72 5.01
C TRP A 37 -0.99 -4.62 5.52
N VAL A 38 -0.01 -5.06 4.74
CA VAL A 38 1.42 -5.06 5.09
C VAL A 38 2.21 -4.15 4.13
N PRO A 39 2.90 -3.09 4.61
CA PRO A 39 3.62 -2.20 3.72
C PRO A 39 4.79 -2.93 3.08
N PHE A 40 5.00 -2.69 1.79
CA PHE A 40 6.12 -3.23 1.04
C PHE A 40 6.67 -2.14 0.13
N SER A 41 7.99 -2.06 -0.02
CA SER A 41 8.61 -1.17 -0.97
C SER A 41 9.15 -1.96 -2.15
N LEU A 42 8.74 -1.62 -3.37
CA LEU A 42 9.35 -2.18 -4.59
C LEU A 42 10.85 -1.89 -4.68
N ASN A 43 11.34 -0.83 -4.03
CA ASN A 43 12.78 -0.56 -3.99
C ASN A 43 13.49 -1.61 -3.11
N GLN A 44 12.84 -2.11 -2.05
CA GLN A 44 13.40 -3.13 -1.16
C GLN A 44 13.66 -4.45 -1.90
N ALA A 45 12.85 -4.77 -2.91
CA ALA A 45 13.04 -5.95 -3.76
C ALA A 45 14.35 -5.92 -4.59
N HIS A 46 15.02 -4.76 -4.65
CA HIS A 46 16.27 -4.56 -5.40
C HIS A 46 17.47 -4.27 -4.48
N VAL A 47 17.31 -4.41 -3.16
CA VAL A 47 18.41 -4.30 -2.21
C VAL A 47 19.08 -5.67 -2.10
N GLU A 48 20.39 -5.71 -2.32
CA GLU A 48 21.18 -6.94 -2.20
C GLU A 48 21.30 -7.39 -0.73
N GLU A 49 21.53 -8.68 -0.52
CA GLU A 49 21.73 -9.21 0.82
C GLU A 49 22.97 -8.58 1.48
N GLY A 50 22.76 -7.92 2.63
CA GLY A 50 23.81 -7.24 3.39
C GLY A 50 23.89 -5.73 3.18
N ASP A 51 23.17 -5.18 2.20
CA ASP A 51 23.05 -3.72 2.01
C ASP A 51 22.02 -3.09 2.96
N SER A 52 22.02 -1.76 3.05
CA SER A 52 21.06 -1.01 3.88
C SER A 52 19.64 -1.11 3.33
N ASP A 53 18.68 -1.30 4.24
CA ASP A 53 17.25 -1.27 3.90
C ASP A 53 16.87 0.12 3.34
N VAL A 54 15.95 0.15 2.37
CA VAL A 54 15.43 1.40 1.81
C VAL A 54 14.79 2.31 2.85
N TRP A 55 14.30 1.77 3.97
CA TRP A 55 13.76 2.53 5.09
C TRP A 55 14.84 3.33 5.84
N ASP A 56 16.08 2.85 5.83
CA ASP A 56 17.20 3.45 6.54
C ASP A 56 18.10 4.29 5.61
N ASP A 57 17.91 4.23 4.30
CA ASP A 57 18.61 5.05 3.30
C ASP A 57 17.84 6.34 2.97
N PRO A 58 18.32 7.53 3.40
CA PRO A 58 17.65 8.80 3.13
C PRO A 58 17.49 9.13 1.64
N SER A 59 18.32 8.55 0.77
CA SER A 59 18.20 8.76 -0.68
C SER A 59 16.95 8.10 -1.27
N LYS A 60 16.36 7.12 -0.56
CA LYS A 60 15.15 6.41 -0.97
C LYS A 60 13.87 7.07 -0.45
N ALA A 61 13.96 8.04 0.45
CA ALA A 61 12.82 8.68 1.10
C ALA A 61 11.72 9.18 0.13
N PRO A 62 12.04 9.81 -1.02
CA PRO A 62 11.00 10.20 -1.98
C PRO A 62 10.20 9.00 -2.50
N GLY A 63 10.85 7.84 -2.68
CA GLY A 63 10.17 6.62 -3.09
C GLY A 63 9.25 6.01 -2.03
N LEU A 64 9.27 6.52 -0.80
CA LEU A 64 8.52 6.00 0.34
C LEU A 64 7.38 6.93 0.79
N LEU A 65 7.33 8.19 0.33
CA LEU A 65 6.43 9.21 0.87
C LEU A 65 4.95 8.77 0.90
N ALA A 66 4.39 8.39 -0.27
CA ALA A 66 3.00 7.92 -0.32
C ALA A 66 2.77 6.68 0.54
N MET A 67 3.73 5.77 0.60
CA MET A 67 3.60 4.54 1.36
C MET A 67 3.66 4.81 2.87
N GLN A 68 4.52 5.73 3.33
CA GLN A 68 4.53 6.22 4.71
C GLN A 68 3.23 6.94 5.07
N ALA A 69 2.67 7.75 4.17
CA ALA A 69 1.35 8.36 4.37
C ALA A 69 0.25 7.30 4.51
N GLY A 70 0.26 6.27 3.65
CA GLY A 70 -0.65 5.13 3.74
C GLY A 70 -0.54 4.37 5.06
N VAL A 71 0.69 4.09 5.53
CA VAL A 71 0.95 3.45 6.83
C VAL A 71 0.42 4.31 7.98
N ALA A 72 0.70 5.62 7.96
CA ALA A 72 0.21 6.54 8.97
C ALA A 72 -1.32 6.55 9.04
N VAL A 73 -2.00 6.56 7.89
CA VAL A 73 -3.47 6.50 7.83
C VAL A 73 -4.00 5.16 8.32
N ARG A 74 -3.43 4.04 7.87
CA ARG A 74 -3.81 2.69 8.33
C ARG A 74 -3.77 2.57 9.85
N ASP A 75 -2.71 3.08 10.47
CA ASP A 75 -2.44 2.88 11.89
C ASP A 75 -3.18 3.86 12.82
N ARG A 76 -3.51 5.05 12.31
CA ARG A 76 -4.11 6.13 13.12
C ARG A 76 -5.58 6.39 12.81
N TRP A 77 -6.01 6.13 11.57
CA TRP A 77 -7.36 6.37 11.07
C TRP A 77 -7.82 5.19 10.18
N PRO A 78 -7.88 3.96 10.73
CA PRO A 78 -8.22 2.76 9.95
C PRO A 78 -9.59 2.86 9.24
N GLU A 79 -10.52 3.67 9.75
CA GLU A 79 -11.83 3.91 9.17
C GLU A 79 -11.78 4.67 7.82
N VAL A 80 -10.78 5.53 7.61
CA VAL A 80 -10.60 6.25 6.34
C VAL A 80 -9.53 5.62 5.44
N PHE A 81 -8.75 4.67 5.97
CA PHE A 81 -7.72 3.98 5.22
C PHE A 81 -8.20 3.37 3.90
N PRO A 82 -9.37 2.69 3.81
CA PRO A 82 -9.92 2.23 2.53
C PRO A 82 -10.05 3.33 1.47
N ALA A 83 -10.51 4.52 1.85
CA ALA A 83 -10.67 5.64 0.92
C ALA A 83 -9.32 6.20 0.48
N VAL A 84 -8.38 6.36 1.42
CA VAL A 84 -7.01 6.84 1.12
C VAL A 84 -6.25 5.83 0.26
N GLN A 85 -6.40 4.52 0.53
CA GLN A 85 -5.79 3.45 -0.24
C GLN A 85 -6.21 3.54 -1.71
N ARG A 86 -7.51 3.69 -1.99
CA ARG A 86 -8.02 3.89 -3.36
C ARG A 86 -7.51 5.18 -3.99
N ALA A 87 -7.57 6.29 -3.25
CA ALA A 87 -7.19 7.60 -3.76
C ALA A 87 -5.70 7.66 -4.17
N LEU A 88 -4.79 7.10 -3.36
CA LEU A 88 -3.36 7.08 -3.68
C LEU A 88 -3.04 6.17 -4.87
N PHE A 89 -3.74 5.04 -5.01
CA PHE A 89 -3.62 4.21 -6.21
C PHE A 89 -4.17 4.91 -7.46
N ALA A 90 -5.34 5.54 -7.38
CA ALA A 90 -5.93 6.30 -8.48
C ALA A 90 -5.04 7.47 -8.91
N ALA A 91 -4.53 8.25 -7.95
CA ALA A 91 -3.60 9.35 -8.21
C ALA A 91 -2.41 8.87 -9.04
N ARG A 92 -1.81 7.73 -8.70
CA ARG A 92 -0.64 7.19 -9.43
C ARG A 92 -0.98 6.55 -10.77
N HIS A 93 -2.01 5.72 -10.81
CA HIS A 93 -2.26 4.79 -11.93
C HIS A 93 -3.35 5.24 -12.90
N ASP A 94 -4.28 6.06 -12.44
CA ASP A 94 -5.43 6.52 -13.24
C ASP A 94 -5.20 7.98 -13.67
N GLU A 95 -4.66 8.82 -12.77
CA GLU A 95 -4.43 10.26 -13.01
C GLU A 95 -2.99 10.60 -13.41
N GLY A 96 -2.03 9.70 -13.17
CA GLY A 96 -0.63 9.91 -13.53
C GLY A 96 0.10 10.96 -12.69
N LEU A 97 -0.40 11.28 -11.50
CA LEU A 97 0.24 12.20 -10.56
C LEU A 97 1.53 11.63 -9.97
N ASP A 98 2.45 12.52 -9.59
CA ASP A 98 3.62 12.15 -8.81
C ASP A 98 3.25 12.04 -7.32
N ILE A 99 3.56 10.90 -6.71
CA ILE A 99 3.21 10.55 -5.33
C ILE A 99 4.47 10.33 -4.46
N ARG A 100 5.60 10.87 -4.92
CA ARG A 100 6.92 10.79 -4.26
C ARG A 100 7.26 12.07 -3.52
#